data_AF-A0A925VK69-F1
#
_entry.id   AF-A0A925VK69-F1
#
_cell.length_a   1.000
_cell.length_b   1.000
_cell.length_c   1.000
_cell.angle_alpha   90.00
_cell.angle_beta   90.00
_cell.angle_gamma   90.00
#
_symmetry.space_group_name_H-M   'P 1'
#
loop_
_entity.id
_entity.type
_entity.pdbx_description
1 polymer ?
#
loop_
_entity_poly.entity_id
_entity_poly.type
_entity_poly.pdbx_seq_one_letter_code
_entity_poly.pdbx_strand_id
1 'polypeptide(L)'
;DELLHAWPGAVLVALDCDDKGRKAAPQLAAQLRSAGREVRALDLQLGAKQDLADFCALRNGTSAADLAACADLALPTPLIATLGGRPAWLLDEDAVDQLRDPVWLVRDVLVAGEVTVVYGPSDAGKTFVVMDLTLRVAQHYPVLYVAAEDARGIKRRKQAWQRHNQLANTGRFFLRDSVLDLLDANQIDEFIAGARAVAPQLIVLDTLSQCVPGADENSARDMSVAMAAAQRIAHTLDTAVVLIHHTTKEGGNYRGSGTIKGNTYGMLEVNKDDDLIELHTERIKNSQAGKPRFFKLVPVALGSDAQGEPITSCVLAPAGKVLRGDKLTTNELKILEALAHMTDAVGGARTTELLGETLLPKGKSFYKPLSALRGLGLVEKGAKHTDPLVITEAGRARLARESADPTYQPAGTPTSAAVAFEVNTTLHTRTPASNDQGSSVGSNEGSNGGSSLGSNAGGSEGSNAGSIAPPRVASQEVATLPKTPYSASQIDATPCYPNATPGGGSAPLLPSPPPALAGEKGSNDDDQDDTISRADVSQPASTAPAQKQLSASPAVPPLNQVAPRSAREHEPA
;
A
#
# COMPACT_ATOMS: atom_id res chain seq x y z
N ASP A 1 47.26 29.23 -20.33
CA ASP A 1 47.83 29.56 -21.66
C ASP A 1 49.17 30.25 -21.63
N GLU A 2 49.37 31.31 -20.83
CA GLU A 2 50.70 31.95 -20.69
C GLU A 2 51.78 30.99 -20.17
N LEU A 3 51.47 30.23 -19.12
CA LEU A 3 52.38 29.21 -18.57
C LEU A 3 52.69 28.08 -19.56
N LEU A 4 51.77 27.79 -20.49
CA LEU A 4 51.95 26.76 -21.53
C LEU A 4 53.00 27.18 -22.55
N HIS A 5 53.07 28.49 -22.86
CA HIS A 5 54.04 29.05 -23.81
C HIS A 5 55.40 29.36 -23.15
N ALA A 6 55.40 29.74 -21.88
CA ALA A 6 56.61 30.20 -21.19
C ALA A 6 57.51 29.07 -20.64
N TRP A 7 56.96 27.90 -20.34
CA TRP A 7 57.73 26.79 -19.75
C TRP A 7 57.30 25.44 -20.34
N PRO A 8 58.18 24.70 -21.03
CA PRO A 8 57.85 23.39 -21.62
C PRO A 8 58.06 22.21 -20.65
N GLY A 9 58.74 22.41 -19.52
CA GLY A 9 59.09 21.33 -18.58
C GLY A 9 57.99 20.97 -17.58
N ALA A 10 58.25 19.92 -16.80
CA ALA A 10 57.41 19.52 -15.68
C ALA A 10 57.26 20.64 -14.65
N VAL A 11 56.08 20.73 -14.02
CA VAL A 11 55.75 21.73 -12.99
C VAL A 11 55.69 21.07 -11.62
N LEU A 12 56.38 21.65 -10.64
CA LEU A 12 56.32 21.22 -9.25
C LEU A 12 55.50 22.24 -8.46
N VAL A 13 54.42 21.79 -7.84
CA VAL A 13 53.55 22.60 -6.97
C VAL A 13 53.94 22.32 -5.52
N ALA A 14 54.66 23.25 -4.92
CA ALA A 14 55.07 23.21 -3.51
C ALA A 14 54.54 24.47 -2.82
N LEU A 15 53.36 24.34 -2.19
CA LEU A 15 52.75 25.41 -1.38
C LEU A 15 53.14 25.25 0.09
N ASP A 16 52.73 26.21 0.92
CA ASP A 16 52.99 26.21 2.36
C ASP A 16 52.62 24.87 3.03
N CYS A 17 53.43 24.43 3.99
CA CYS A 17 53.24 23.18 4.71
C CYS A 17 52.11 23.23 5.76
N ASP A 18 51.23 24.22 5.68
CA ASP A 18 50.03 24.35 6.52
C ASP A 18 48.82 23.60 5.93
N ASP A 19 47.73 23.52 6.70
CA ASP A 19 46.52 22.80 6.27
C ASP A 19 45.89 23.35 4.99
N LYS A 20 46.09 24.64 4.70
CA LYS A 20 45.54 25.28 3.49
C LYS A 20 46.39 24.91 2.27
N GLY A 21 47.71 25.04 2.37
CA GLY A 21 48.64 24.69 1.31
C GLY A 21 48.64 23.19 0.99
N ARG A 22 48.60 22.32 2.01
CA ARG A 22 48.49 20.86 1.82
C ARG A 22 47.19 20.43 1.13
N LYS A 23 46.10 21.18 1.28
CA LYS A 23 44.82 20.94 0.57
C LYS A 23 44.80 21.55 -0.84
N ALA A 24 45.37 22.74 -1.01
CA ALA A 24 45.36 23.48 -2.27
C ALA A 24 46.36 22.93 -3.29
N ALA A 25 47.52 22.43 -2.87
CA ALA A 25 48.57 21.97 -3.77
C ALA A 25 48.13 20.78 -4.66
N PRO A 26 47.46 19.72 -4.14
CA PRO A 26 46.95 18.65 -4.98
C PRO A 26 45.82 19.09 -5.92
N GLN A 27 44.97 20.02 -5.49
CA GLN A 27 43.87 20.56 -6.31
C GLN A 27 44.40 21.37 -7.51
N LEU A 28 45.38 22.24 -7.26
CA LEU A 28 46.05 23.02 -8.31
C LEU A 28 46.79 22.09 -9.29
N ALA A 29 47.47 21.06 -8.78
CA ALA A 29 48.11 20.07 -9.63
C ALA A 29 47.10 19.31 -10.51
N ALA A 30 45.93 18.93 -9.96
CA ALA A 30 44.86 18.29 -10.74
C ALA A 30 44.32 19.21 -11.86
N GLN A 31 44.11 20.49 -11.56
CA GLN A 31 43.66 21.48 -12.54
C GLN A 31 44.68 21.71 -13.66
N LEU A 32 45.98 21.71 -13.35
CA LEU A 32 47.01 21.85 -14.38
C LEU A 32 47.19 20.57 -15.19
N ARG A 33 47.03 19.38 -14.58
CA ARG A 33 47.03 18.10 -15.28
C ARG A 33 45.87 17.98 -16.26
N SER A 34 44.66 18.44 -15.90
CA SER A 34 43.52 18.43 -16.82
C SER A 34 43.71 19.35 -18.03
N ALA A 35 44.58 20.36 -17.90
CA ALA A 35 45.06 21.19 -19.01
C ALA A 35 46.24 20.57 -19.80
N GLY A 36 46.53 19.28 -19.60
CA GLY A 36 47.52 18.52 -20.37
C GLY A 36 48.97 18.65 -19.90
N ARG A 37 49.21 19.06 -18.65
CA ARG A 37 50.56 19.28 -18.11
C ARG A 37 51.06 18.15 -17.22
N GLU A 38 52.36 17.89 -17.32
CA GLU A 38 53.07 17.06 -16.35
C GLU A 38 53.32 17.88 -15.07
N VAL A 39 52.55 17.60 -14.03
CA VAL A 39 52.60 18.34 -12.76
C VAL A 39 52.68 17.38 -11.58
N ARG A 40 53.49 17.71 -10.57
CA ARG A 40 53.56 17.02 -9.28
C ARG A 40 53.25 18.00 -8.15
N ALA A 41 52.38 17.63 -7.21
CA ALA A 41 52.21 18.36 -5.95
C ALA A 41 53.13 17.72 -4.92
N LEU A 42 54.00 18.48 -4.28
CA LEU A 42 55.07 17.93 -3.44
C LEU A 42 54.78 18.11 -1.94
N ASP A 43 55.15 17.09 -1.15
CA ASP A 43 55.28 17.21 0.30
C ASP A 43 56.73 17.58 0.64
N LEU A 44 56.95 18.82 1.10
CA LEU A 44 58.28 19.30 1.49
C LEU A 44 58.79 18.66 2.79
N GLN A 45 57.95 17.91 3.52
CA GLN A 45 58.26 17.26 4.79
C GLN A 45 58.78 18.23 5.87
N LEU A 46 58.33 19.48 5.81
CA LEU A 46 58.62 20.50 6.82
C LEU A 46 57.47 20.61 7.84
N GLY A 47 57.77 21.27 8.97
CA GLY A 47 56.82 21.60 10.01
C GLY A 47 55.75 22.61 9.58
N ALA A 48 54.71 22.75 10.41
CA ALA A 48 53.62 23.68 10.15
C ALA A 48 54.13 25.13 10.05
N LYS A 49 53.59 25.89 9.08
CA LYS A 49 53.98 27.27 8.72
C LYS A 49 55.34 27.43 8.03
N GLN A 50 55.97 26.33 7.62
CA GLN A 50 57.18 26.39 6.80
C GLN A 50 56.85 26.28 5.30
N ASP A 51 57.69 26.84 4.45
CA ASP A 51 57.43 26.98 3.03
C ASP A 51 58.60 26.50 2.14
N LEU A 52 58.51 26.80 0.84
CA LEU A 52 59.56 26.48 -0.13
C LEU A 52 60.87 27.25 0.14
N ALA A 53 60.79 28.47 0.67
CA ALA A 53 61.97 29.25 0.99
C ALA A 53 62.72 28.63 2.18
N ASP A 54 62.00 28.19 3.21
CA ASP A 54 62.55 27.45 4.34
C ASP A 54 63.20 26.13 3.88
N PHE A 55 62.54 25.41 2.97
CA PHE A 55 63.09 24.20 2.37
C PHE A 55 64.44 24.47 1.68
N CYS A 56 64.50 25.52 0.87
CA CYS A 56 65.72 25.89 0.16
C CYS A 56 66.84 26.35 1.09
N ALA A 57 66.50 27.08 2.16
CA ALA A 57 67.45 27.54 3.16
C ALA A 57 68.09 26.38 3.95
N LEU A 58 67.32 25.32 4.24
CA LEU A 58 67.81 24.14 4.97
C LEU A 58 68.74 23.24 4.13
N ARG A 59 68.67 23.32 2.80
CA ARG A 59 69.34 22.38 1.87
C ARG A 59 70.56 22.97 1.14
N ASN A 60 71.00 24.19 1.47
CA ASN A 60 72.31 24.78 1.10
C ASN A 60 72.77 24.52 -0.36
N GLY A 61 71.89 24.69 -1.34
CA GLY A 61 72.23 24.63 -2.77
C GLY A 61 71.97 23.29 -3.48
N THR A 62 71.53 22.23 -2.77
CA THR A 62 71.03 20.99 -3.40
C THR A 62 69.52 20.99 -3.64
N SER A 63 68.84 22.12 -3.39
CA SER A 63 67.38 22.25 -3.33
C SER A 63 66.64 21.72 -4.55
N ALA A 64 67.18 21.86 -5.77
CA ALA A 64 66.52 21.37 -6.98
C ALA A 64 66.49 19.83 -7.06
N ALA A 65 67.58 19.17 -6.67
CA ALA A 65 67.65 17.70 -6.64
C ALA A 65 66.78 17.16 -5.50
N ASP A 66 66.78 17.83 -4.35
CA ASP A 66 65.98 17.45 -3.19
C ASP A 66 64.48 17.64 -3.44
N LEU A 67 64.07 18.70 -4.15
CA LEU A 67 62.68 18.90 -4.58
C LEU A 67 62.23 17.82 -5.56
N ALA A 68 63.10 17.41 -6.49
CA ALA A 68 62.77 16.33 -7.41
C ALA A 68 62.56 14.99 -6.68
N ALA A 69 63.27 14.78 -5.57
CA ALA A 69 63.18 13.60 -4.72
C ALA A 69 62.05 13.64 -3.68
N CYS A 70 61.38 14.79 -3.47
CA CYS A 70 60.23 14.89 -2.58
C CYS A 70 59.10 13.95 -3.00
N ALA A 71 58.38 13.40 -2.01
CA ALA A 71 57.20 12.60 -2.26
C ALA A 71 56.04 13.47 -2.77
N ASP A 72 55.14 12.86 -3.55
CA ASP A 72 53.94 13.55 -4.01
C ASP A 72 52.91 13.62 -2.87
N LEU A 73 52.29 14.79 -2.68
CA LEU A 73 51.07 14.91 -1.89
C LEU A 73 49.96 14.13 -2.61
N ALA A 74 49.36 13.19 -1.88
CA ALA A 74 48.23 12.43 -2.40
C ALA A 74 47.09 13.37 -2.79
N LEU A 75 46.50 13.13 -3.97
CA LEU A 75 45.22 13.76 -4.32
C LEU A 75 44.19 13.34 -3.25
N PRO A 76 43.28 14.24 -2.82
CA PRO A 76 42.17 13.82 -2.00
C PRO A 76 41.38 12.75 -2.76
N THR A 77 41.38 11.53 -2.22
CA THR A 77 40.60 10.42 -2.76
C THR A 77 39.13 10.85 -2.79
N PRO A 78 38.42 10.74 -3.94
CA PRO A 78 37.01 11.07 -3.98
C PRO A 78 36.26 10.24 -2.92
N LEU A 79 35.31 10.85 -2.22
CA LEU A 79 34.63 10.28 -1.05
C LEU A 79 34.13 8.83 -1.27
N ILE A 80 33.71 8.51 -2.50
CA ILE A 80 33.24 7.18 -2.91
C ILE A 80 34.37 6.13 -2.88
N ALA A 81 35.58 6.49 -3.29
CA ALA A 81 36.74 5.58 -3.26
C ALA A 81 37.26 5.37 -1.84
N THR A 82 37.07 6.34 -0.94
CA THR A 82 37.43 6.23 0.48
C THR A 82 36.49 5.30 1.26
N LEU A 83 35.27 5.07 0.77
CA LEU A 83 34.23 4.25 1.43
C LEU A 83 34.28 2.76 1.07
N GLY A 84 35.26 2.29 0.29
CA GLY A 84 35.39 0.86 -0.04
C GLY A 84 34.27 0.30 -0.91
N GLY A 85 33.50 1.18 -1.57
CA GLY A 85 32.33 0.85 -2.38
C GLY A 85 31.23 1.88 -2.22
N ARG A 86 30.28 1.90 -3.17
CA ARG A 86 29.05 2.68 -3.01
C ARG A 86 28.12 1.97 -2.02
N PRO A 87 27.45 2.68 -1.11
CA PRO A 87 26.42 2.08 -0.28
C PRO A 87 25.25 1.60 -1.16
N ALA A 88 24.60 0.49 -0.79
CA ALA A 88 23.55 -0.14 -1.60
C ALA A 88 22.32 0.75 -1.87
N TRP A 89 22.08 1.77 -1.04
CA TRP A 89 21.01 2.75 -1.24
C TRP A 89 21.36 3.84 -2.26
N LEU A 90 22.62 3.91 -2.72
CA LEU A 90 23.10 4.89 -3.69
C LEU A 90 23.18 4.24 -5.08
N LEU A 91 22.33 4.72 -5.99
CA LEU A 91 22.32 4.34 -7.40
C LEU A 91 23.20 5.30 -8.20
N ASP A 92 23.98 4.77 -9.15
CA ASP A 92 24.63 5.56 -10.20
C ASP A 92 23.70 5.71 -11.41
N GLU A 93 24.12 6.47 -12.42
CA GLU A 93 23.34 6.74 -13.63
C GLU A 93 22.90 5.45 -14.33
N ASP A 94 23.82 4.51 -14.53
CA ASP A 94 23.52 3.21 -15.14
C ASP A 94 22.49 2.41 -14.32
N ALA A 95 22.58 2.42 -12.98
CA ALA A 95 21.61 1.74 -12.13
C ALA A 95 20.24 2.44 -12.11
N VAL A 96 20.19 3.77 -12.27
CA VAL A 96 18.94 4.53 -12.42
C VAL A 96 18.25 4.14 -13.72
N ASP A 97 18.98 4.05 -14.83
CA ASP A 97 18.43 3.66 -16.13
C ASP A 97 17.97 2.18 -16.17
N GLN A 98 18.48 1.35 -15.25
CA GLN A 98 18.08 -0.04 -15.08
C GLN A 98 16.92 -0.22 -14.07
N LEU A 99 16.39 0.87 -13.49
CA LEU A 99 15.21 0.79 -12.63
C LEU A 99 14.04 0.20 -13.42
N ARG A 100 13.38 -0.79 -12.83
CA ARG A 100 12.28 -1.48 -13.48
C ARG A 100 11.03 -0.61 -13.46
N ASP A 101 10.30 -0.64 -14.56
CA ASP A 101 8.98 -0.04 -14.62
C ASP A 101 8.02 -0.67 -13.59
N PRO A 102 7.05 0.11 -13.07
CA PRO A 102 6.00 -0.41 -12.21
C PRO A 102 5.26 -1.59 -12.85
N VAL A 103 5.19 -2.72 -12.15
CA VAL A 103 4.54 -3.94 -12.64
C VAL A 103 3.15 -4.06 -12.05
N TRP A 104 2.14 -4.27 -12.88
CA TRP A 104 0.77 -4.53 -12.42
C TRP A 104 0.65 -5.92 -11.82
N LEU A 105 0.17 -5.99 -10.57
CA LEU A 105 -0.34 -7.22 -9.95
C LEU A 105 -1.76 -7.52 -10.42
N VAL A 106 -2.60 -6.49 -10.41
CA VAL A 106 -3.94 -6.51 -11.00
C VAL A 106 -4.05 -5.33 -11.94
N ARG A 107 -4.29 -5.61 -13.21
CA ARG A 107 -4.25 -4.58 -14.26
C ARG A 107 -5.21 -3.42 -13.97
N ASP A 108 -4.69 -2.20 -14.07
CA ASP A 108 -5.42 -0.95 -13.80
C ASP A 108 -6.02 -0.85 -12.38
N VAL A 109 -5.52 -1.64 -11.43
CA VAL A 109 -6.02 -1.66 -10.03
C VAL A 109 -4.87 -1.63 -9.03
N LEU A 110 -3.97 -2.60 -9.09
CA LEU A 110 -2.88 -2.78 -8.13
C LEU A 110 -1.54 -2.90 -8.82
N VAL A 111 -0.58 -2.09 -8.36
CA VAL A 111 0.83 -2.18 -8.72
C VAL A 111 1.57 -2.97 -7.65
N ALA A 112 2.44 -3.88 -8.07
CA ALA A 112 3.25 -4.70 -7.18
C ALA A 112 4.30 -3.86 -6.45
N GLY A 113 4.47 -4.10 -5.15
CA GLY A 113 5.40 -3.37 -4.28
C GLY A 113 4.89 -2.01 -3.81
N GLU A 114 3.63 -1.64 -4.10
CA GLU A 114 3.10 -0.31 -3.87
C GLU A 114 1.85 -0.31 -2.98
N VAL A 115 1.54 0.85 -2.38
CA VAL A 115 0.37 1.02 -1.51
C VAL A 115 -0.83 1.59 -2.28
N THR A 116 -1.96 0.90 -2.20
CA THR A 116 -3.25 1.33 -2.75
C THR A 116 -4.29 1.48 -1.64
N VAL A 117 -5.00 2.60 -1.60
CA VAL A 117 -6.13 2.81 -0.68
C VAL A 117 -7.43 2.58 -1.42
N VAL A 118 -8.29 1.74 -0.86
CA VAL A 118 -9.67 1.53 -1.30
C VAL A 118 -10.59 2.23 -0.31
N TYR A 119 -11.29 3.27 -0.75
CA TYR A 119 -12.10 4.10 0.11
C TYR A 119 -13.54 4.26 -0.39
N GLY A 120 -14.45 4.66 0.49
CA GLY A 120 -15.87 4.85 0.16
C GLY A 120 -16.77 4.88 1.40
N PRO A 121 -18.06 5.21 1.23
CA PRO A 121 -19.00 5.28 2.34
C PRO A 121 -19.17 3.93 3.05
N SER A 122 -19.73 3.96 4.27
CA SER A 122 -20.15 2.73 4.94
C SER A 122 -21.12 1.96 4.04
N ASP A 123 -21.09 0.63 4.10
CA ASP A 123 -21.96 -0.26 3.32
C ASP A 123 -21.89 -0.14 1.78
N ALA A 124 -20.89 0.56 1.25
CA ALA A 124 -20.65 0.67 -0.19
C ALA A 124 -20.16 -0.65 -0.84
N GLY A 125 -19.83 -1.66 -0.04
CA GLY A 125 -19.33 -2.95 -0.52
C GLY A 125 -17.80 -3.04 -0.68
N LYS A 126 -17.02 -2.13 -0.06
CA LYS A 126 -15.54 -2.11 -0.09
C LYS A 126 -14.91 -3.48 0.18
N THR A 127 -15.27 -4.09 1.32
CA THR A 127 -14.75 -5.41 1.72
C THR A 127 -15.12 -6.48 0.69
N PHE A 128 -16.30 -6.43 0.05
CA PHE A 128 -16.65 -7.38 -1.01
C PHE A 128 -15.80 -7.19 -2.26
N VAL A 129 -15.55 -5.94 -2.68
CA VAL A 129 -14.67 -5.61 -3.80
C VAL A 129 -13.24 -6.11 -3.54
N VAL A 130 -12.70 -5.79 -2.37
CA VAL A 130 -11.33 -6.18 -2.00
C VAL A 130 -11.22 -7.69 -1.79
N MET A 131 -12.21 -8.36 -1.20
CA MET A 131 -12.22 -9.82 -1.05
C MET A 131 -12.25 -10.53 -2.40
N ASP A 132 -13.08 -10.05 -3.33
CA ASP A 132 -13.18 -10.61 -4.68
C ASP A 132 -11.84 -10.49 -5.43
N LEU A 133 -11.18 -9.34 -5.34
CA LEU A 133 -9.83 -9.13 -5.87
C LEU A 133 -8.80 -10.05 -5.18
N THR A 134 -8.82 -10.09 -3.85
CA THR A 134 -7.87 -10.84 -3.01
C THR A 134 -7.91 -12.33 -3.33
N LEU A 135 -9.11 -12.90 -3.43
CA LEU A 135 -9.28 -14.34 -3.65
C LEU A 135 -8.89 -14.76 -5.08
N ARG A 136 -8.96 -13.86 -6.07
CA ARG A 136 -8.38 -14.09 -7.40
C ARG A 136 -6.86 -14.06 -7.37
N VAL A 137 -6.25 -13.09 -6.69
CA VAL A 137 -4.78 -13.07 -6.51
C VAL A 137 -4.32 -14.33 -5.78
N ALA A 138 -5.08 -14.77 -4.76
CA ALA A 138 -4.79 -15.97 -3.98
C ALA A 138 -4.77 -17.28 -4.81
N GLN A 139 -5.44 -17.32 -5.97
CA GLN A 139 -5.35 -18.46 -6.89
C GLN A 139 -3.94 -18.63 -7.47
N HIS A 140 -3.16 -17.55 -7.55
CA HIS A 140 -1.86 -17.54 -8.22
C HIS A 140 -0.70 -17.29 -7.25
N TYR A 141 -0.90 -16.53 -6.18
CA TYR A 141 0.16 -16.12 -5.25
C TYR A 141 -0.30 -16.15 -3.78
N PRO A 142 0.62 -16.24 -2.81
CA PRO A 142 0.28 -16.05 -1.40
C PRO A 142 -0.28 -14.65 -1.14
N VAL A 143 -1.34 -14.58 -0.34
CA VAL A 143 -1.98 -13.33 0.09
C VAL A 143 -2.18 -13.36 1.59
N LEU A 144 -1.86 -12.26 2.26
CA LEU A 144 -2.08 -12.09 3.70
C LEU A 144 -3.18 -11.05 3.94
N TYR A 145 -4.25 -11.45 4.61
CA TYR A 145 -5.36 -10.57 4.96
C TYR A 145 -5.37 -10.31 6.46
N VAL A 146 -5.31 -9.05 6.87
CA VAL A 146 -5.45 -8.62 8.27
C VAL A 146 -6.88 -8.16 8.48
N ALA A 147 -7.69 -9.02 9.11
CA ALA A 147 -9.08 -8.73 9.43
C ALA A 147 -9.17 -8.08 10.81
N ALA A 148 -8.90 -6.79 10.87
CA ALA A 148 -8.85 -6.02 12.11
C ALA A 148 -10.26 -5.78 12.71
N GLU A 149 -11.32 -5.86 11.90
CA GLU A 149 -12.70 -5.63 12.34
C GLU A 149 -13.51 -6.93 12.58
N ASP A 150 -13.64 -7.81 11.57
CA ASP A 150 -14.49 -9.00 11.65
C ASP A 150 -13.93 -10.21 10.86
N ALA A 151 -13.02 -10.95 11.50
CA ALA A 151 -12.46 -12.18 10.94
C ALA A 151 -13.52 -13.26 10.62
N ARG A 152 -14.62 -13.31 11.39
CA ARG A 152 -15.70 -14.31 11.17
C ARG A 152 -16.51 -13.97 9.92
N GLY A 153 -16.77 -12.70 9.67
CA GLY A 153 -17.37 -12.22 8.42
C GLY A 153 -16.49 -12.52 7.22
N ILE A 154 -15.16 -12.33 7.32
CA ILE A 154 -14.21 -12.69 6.25
C ILE A 154 -14.29 -14.19 5.93
N LYS A 155 -14.36 -15.06 6.95
CA LYS A 155 -14.57 -16.51 6.75
C LYS A 155 -15.84 -16.79 5.91
N ARG A 156 -16.98 -16.17 6.25
CA ARG A 156 -18.25 -16.38 5.52
C ARG A 156 -18.16 -15.88 4.08
N ARG A 157 -17.58 -14.69 3.85
CA ARG A 157 -17.38 -14.11 2.51
C ARG A 157 -16.50 -15.00 1.64
N LYS A 158 -15.39 -15.51 2.21
CA LYS A 158 -14.51 -16.49 1.57
C LYS A 158 -15.26 -17.75 1.13
N GLN A 159 -16.06 -18.34 2.03
CA GLN A 159 -16.84 -19.55 1.72
C GLN A 159 -17.88 -19.31 0.63
N ALA A 160 -18.55 -18.15 0.65
CA ALA A 160 -19.53 -17.78 -0.38
C ALA A 160 -18.86 -17.61 -1.76
N TRP A 161 -17.72 -16.92 -1.79
CA TRP A 161 -16.93 -16.76 -3.02
C TRP A 161 -16.48 -18.11 -3.58
N GLN A 162 -15.97 -18.99 -2.73
CA GLN A 162 -15.56 -20.33 -3.12
C GLN A 162 -16.72 -21.14 -3.71
N ARG A 163 -17.88 -21.14 -3.05
CA ARG A 163 -19.07 -21.87 -3.50
C ARG A 163 -19.61 -21.31 -4.81
N HIS A 164 -19.67 -19.98 -4.96
CA HIS A 164 -20.13 -19.34 -6.18
C HIS A 164 -19.24 -19.63 -7.39
N ASN A 165 -17.92 -19.59 -7.20
CA ASN A 165 -16.95 -19.87 -8.26
C ASN A 165 -16.69 -21.38 -8.46
N GLN A 166 -17.37 -22.26 -7.71
CA GLN A 166 -17.25 -23.71 -7.81
C GLN A 166 -15.82 -24.23 -7.60
N LEU A 167 -15.07 -23.61 -6.68
CA LEU A 167 -13.68 -23.96 -6.41
C LEU A 167 -13.55 -24.86 -5.17
N ALA A 168 -12.61 -25.81 -5.21
CA ALA A 168 -12.34 -26.71 -4.08
C ALA A 168 -11.60 -26.03 -2.91
N ASN A 169 -10.85 -24.96 -3.19
CA ASN A 169 -10.18 -24.14 -2.19
C ASN A 169 -10.02 -22.69 -2.69
N THR A 170 -9.55 -21.79 -1.81
CA THR A 170 -9.30 -20.38 -2.14
C THR A 170 -7.82 -20.08 -2.40
N GLY A 171 -7.08 -21.07 -2.88
CA GLY A 171 -5.65 -20.96 -3.14
C GLY A 171 -4.84 -20.67 -1.88
N ARG A 172 -3.90 -19.73 -1.99
CA ARG A 172 -2.89 -19.40 -0.97
C ARG A 172 -3.30 -18.19 -0.11
N PHE A 173 -4.47 -18.28 0.52
CA PHE A 173 -5.03 -17.22 1.37
C PHE A 173 -4.69 -17.46 2.85
N PHE A 174 -4.01 -16.50 3.48
CA PHE A 174 -3.67 -16.49 4.89
C PHE A 174 -4.39 -15.33 5.60
N LEU A 175 -4.84 -15.56 6.83
CA LEU A 175 -5.60 -14.59 7.63
C LEU A 175 -4.88 -14.34 8.95
N ARG A 176 -4.72 -13.07 9.30
CA ARG A 176 -4.45 -12.61 10.66
C ARG A 176 -5.77 -12.06 11.22
N ASP A 177 -6.21 -12.58 12.35
CA ASP A 177 -7.46 -12.20 13.03
C ASP A 177 -7.24 -11.18 14.17
N SER A 178 -6.01 -10.69 14.31
CA SER A 178 -5.64 -9.62 15.23
C SER A 178 -5.26 -8.34 14.50
N VAL A 179 -5.46 -7.21 15.17
CA VAL A 179 -5.05 -5.89 14.67
C VAL A 179 -3.54 -5.84 14.46
N LEU A 180 -3.11 -5.16 13.40
CA LEU A 180 -1.73 -4.71 13.21
C LEU A 180 -1.71 -3.19 13.44
N ASP A 181 -1.05 -2.75 14.50
CA ASP A 181 -0.89 -1.32 14.78
C ASP A 181 0.19 -0.70 13.90
N LEU A 182 -0.22 0.19 12.98
CA LEU A 182 0.67 0.91 12.07
C LEU A 182 1.45 2.04 12.74
N LEU A 183 1.14 2.37 13.99
CA LEU A 183 1.87 3.36 14.79
C LEU A 183 2.96 2.73 15.66
N ASP A 184 2.94 1.41 15.85
CA ASP A 184 3.94 0.67 16.62
C ASP A 184 5.01 0.06 15.70
N ALA A 185 6.18 0.70 15.67
CA ALA A 185 7.30 0.25 14.83
C ALA A 185 7.76 -1.19 15.12
N ASN A 186 7.65 -1.67 16.37
CA ASN A 186 8.07 -3.02 16.74
C ASN A 186 7.11 -4.06 16.16
N GLN A 187 5.79 -3.82 16.25
CA GLN A 187 4.80 -4.68 15.63
C GLN A 187 4.96 -4.75 14.11
N ILE A 188 5.36 -3.64 13.48
CA ILE A 188 5.65 -3.62 12.04
C ILE A 188 6.87 -4.47 11.71
N ASP A 189 7.92 -4.40 12.52
CA ASP A 189 9.12 -5.22 12.33
C ASP A 189 8.85 -6.72 12.52
N GLU A 190 8.11 -7.09 13.57
CA GLU A 190 7.65 -8.47 13.77
C GLU A 190 6.75 -8.96 12.63
N PHE A 191 5.83 -8.11 12.17
CA PHE A 191 4.95 -8.43 11.05
C PHE A 191 5.73 -8.65 9.76
N ILE A 192 6.69 -7.78 9.43
CA ILE A 192 7.56 -7.94 8.27
C ILE A 192 8.35 -9.25 8.38
N ALA A 193 8.97 -9.52 9.53
CA ALA A 193 9.74 -10.74 9.75
C ALA A 193 8.89 -12.00 9.54
N GLY A 194 7.69 -12.04 10.11
CA GLY A 194 6.75 -13.17 9.92
C GLY A 194 6.23 -13.29 8.48
N ALA A 195 5.91 -12.16 7.83
CA ALA A 195 5.38 -12.16 6.47
C ALA A 195 6.42 -12.61 5.43
N ARG A 196 7.73 -12.47 5.68
CA ARG A 196 8.78 -13.01 4.80
C ARG A 196 8.66 -14.52 4.60
N ALA A 197 8.24 -15.27 5.63
CA ALA A 197 8.06 -16.72 5.51
C ALA A 197 6.89 -17.10 4.59
N VAL A 198 5.88 -16.23 4.46
CA VAL A 198 4.73 -16.42 3.57
C VAL A 198 5.03 -15.93 2.14
N ALA A 199 5.95 -14.96 2.00
CA ALA A 199 6.26 -14.27 0.75
C ALA A 199 5.00 -13.82 -0.03
N PRO A 200 4.12 -13.00 0.60
CA PRO A 200 2.88 -12.57 -0.02
C PRO A 200 3.14 -11.63 -1.20
N GLN A 201 2.34 -11.74 -2.26
CA GLN A 201 2.28 -10.73 -3.33
C GLN A 201 1.22 -9.66 -3.08
N LEU A 202 0.33 -9.90 -2.11
CA LEU A 202 -0.67 -8.96 -1.66
C LEU A 202 -0.84 -9.04 -0.14
N ILE A 203 -0.87 -7.89 0.51
CA ILE A 203 -1.28 -7.72 1.90
C ILE A 203 -2.50 -6.80 1.93
N VAL A 204 -3.56 -7.19 2.64
CA VAL A 204 -4.76 -6.37 2.84
C VAL A 204 -4.90 -6.01 4.31
N LEU A 205 -5.10 -4.73 4.62
CA LEU A 205 -5.43 -4.24 5.96
C LEU A 205 -6.88 -3.73 5.96
N ASP A 206 -7.78 -4.48 6.61
CA ASP A 206 -9.22 -4.22 6.68
C ASP A 206 -9.67 -4.01 8.14
N THR A 207 -9.84 -2.78 8.62
CA THR A 207 -9.74 -1.47 7.94
C THR A 207 -8.61 -0.62 8.52
N LEU A 208 -8.20 0.43 7.80
CA LEU A 208 -7.15 1.37 8.22
C LEU A 208 -7.44 1.97 9.60
N SER A 209 -8.69 2.32 9.89
CA SER A 209 -9.09 2.94 11.16
C SER A 209 -8.85 2.02 12.36
N GLN A 210 -8.99 0.70 12.18
CA GLN A 210 -8.67 -0.28 13.22
C GLN A 210 -7.15 -0.48 13.36
N CYS A 211 -6.39 -0.26 12.29
CA CYS A 211 -4.93 -0.38 12.27
C CYS A 211 -4.19 0.87 12.80
N VAL A 212 -4.89 1.90 13.29
CA VAL A 212 -4.29 3.11 13.88
C VAL A 212 -4.94 3.42 15.25
N PRO A 213 -4.87 2.49 16.22
CA PRO A 213 -5.53 2.67 17.51
C PRO A 213 -5.08 3.95 18.21
N GLY A 214 -6.05 4.75 18.67
CA GLY A 214 -5.79 6.02 19.38
C GLY A 214 -5.32 7.19 18.49
N ALA A 215 -5.19 7.00 17.17
CA ALA A 215 -4.86 8.07 16.24
C ALA A 215 -6.03 9.03 16.03
N ASP A 216 -5.71 10.31 15.79
CA ASP A 216 -6.69 11.22 15.18
C ASP A 216 -6.61 11.08 13.66
N GLU A 217 -7.64 10.53 13.01
CA GLU A 217 -7.71 10.41 11.55
C GLU A 217 -7.68 11.78 10.82
N ASN A 218 -7.93 12.89 11.54
CA ASN A 218 -7.76 14.24 11.01
C ASN A 218 -6.32 14.75 11.14
N SER A 219 -5.49 14.12 11.96
CA SER A 219 -4.09 14.47 12.15
C SER A 219 -3.29 14.05 10.92
N ALA A 220 -2.83 15.05 10.17
CA ALA A 220 -1.89 14.82 9.07
C ALA A 220 -0.62 14.10 9.53
N ARG A 221 -0.21 14.30 10.79
CA ARG A 221 0.95 13.63 11.40
C ARG A 221 0.69 12.13 11.55
N ASP A 222 -0.38 11.76 12.24
CA ASP A 222 -0.65 10.36 12.57
C ASP A 222 -0.89 9.55 11.29
N MET A 223 -1.60 10.15 10.34
CA MET A 223 -1.82 9.51 9.04
C MET A 223 -0.56 9.42 8.20
N SER A 224 0.37 10.37 8.32
CA SER A 224 1.69 10.25 7.66
C SER A 224 2.49 9.08 8.22
N VAL A 225 2.48 8.89 9.55
CA VAL A 225 3.17 7.77 10.21
C VAL A 225 2.59 6.44 9.74
N ALA A 226 1.27 6.29 9.75
CA ALA A 226 0.61 5.06 9.30
C ALA A 226 0.86 4.75 7.82
N MET A 227 0.83 5.77 6.94
CA MET A 227 1.16 5.58 5.52
C MET A 227 2.63 5.20 5.31
N ALA A 228 3.56 5.80 6.07
CA ALA A 228 4.97 5.44 6.02
C ALA A 228 5.21 3.99 6.48
N ALA A 229 4.50 3.52 7.50
CA ALA A 229 4.55 2.13 7.93
C ALA A 229 4.02 1.17 6.84
N ALA A 230 2.89 1.49 6.21
CA ALA A 230 2.36 0.70 5.09
C ALA A 230 3.31 0.66 3.89
N GLN A 231 3.95 1.78 3.54
CA GLN A 231 5.00 1.82 2.50
C GLN A 231 6.22 1.00 2.89
N ARG A 232 6.66 1.07 4.16
CA ARG A 232 7.76 0.24 4.66
C ARG A 232 7.45 -1.24 4.48
N ILE A 233 6.25 -1.69 4.81
CA ILE A 233 5.80 -3.06 4.56
C ILE A 233 5.87 -3.38 3.07
N ALA A 234 5.26 -2.54 2.21
CA ALA A 234 5.20 -2.75 0.77
C ALA A 234 6.59 -2.87 0.13
N HIS A 235 7.49 -1.92 0.40
CA HIS A 235 8.83 -1.87 -0.19
C HIS A 235 9.77 -2.95 0.38
N THR A 236 9.68 -3.25 1.68
CA THR A 236 10.58 -4.20 2.35
C THR A 236 10.27 -5.66 1.99
N LEU A 237 8.99 -5.96 1.75
CA LEU A 237 8.51 -7.27 1.32
C LEU A 237 8.29 -7.35 -0.18
N ASP A 238 8.42 -6.23 -0.88
CA ASP A 238 8.21 -6.11 -2.32
C ASP A 238 6.80 -6.59 -2.74
N THR A 239 5.80 -6.20 -1.95
CA THR A 239 4.42 -6.70 -2.00
C THR A 239 3.42 -5.57 -2.20
N ALA A 240 2.32 -5.83 -2.90
CA ALA A 240 1.24 -4.86 -2.97
C ALA A 240 0.53 -4.76 -1.61
N VAL A 241 0.26 -3.55 -1.12
CA VAL A 241 -0.48 -3.34 0.12
C VAL A 241 -1.79 -2.60 -0.19
N VAL A 242 -2.92 -3.16 0.25
CA VAL A 242 -4.24 -2.55 0.14
C VAL A 242 -4.75 -2.14 1.51
N LEU A 243 -5.11 -0.86 1.65
CA LEU A 243 -5.71 -0.32 2.87
C LEU A 243 -7.18 -0.01 2.61
N ILE A 244 -8.09 -0.57 3.41
CA ILE A 244 -9.52 -0.26 3.31
C ILE A 244 -9.85 0.91 4.24
N HIS A 245 -10.43 1.99 3.71
CA HIS A 245 -10.72 3.20 4.49
C HIS A 245 -12.16 3.68 4.29
N HIS A 246 -12.74 4.30 5.32
CA HIS A 246 -14.09 4.86 5.26
C HIS A 246 -14.05 6.34 4.91
N THR A 247 -15.02 6.82 4.13
CA THR A 247 -15.22 8.28 3.97
C THR A 247 -16.01 8.83 5.14
N THR A 248 -15.54 9.94 5.70
CA THR A 248 -16.13 10.56 6.90
C THR A 248 -17.37 11.44 6.67
N LYS A 249 -17.90 11.55 5.44
CA LYS A 249 -19.13 12.31 5.13
C LYS A 249 -19.81 11.81 3.85
N GLU A 250 -21.15 11.86 3.82
CA GLU A 250 -21.94 11.77 2.58
C GLU A 250 -21.59 12.97 1.67
N GLY A 251 -20.63 12.82 0.77
CA GLY A 251 -20.25 13.92 -0.12
C GLY A 251 -18.80 14.00 -0.58
N GLY A 252 -18.08 12.88 -0.68
CA GLY A 252 -16.92 12.78 -1.58
C GLY A 252 -15.55 13.19 -1.03
N ASN A 253 -15.44 13.59 0.23
CA ASN A 253 -14.13 13.80 0.87
C ASN A 253 -13.99 12.93 2.12
N TYR A 254 -12.97 12.08 2.14
CA TYR A 254 -12.46 11.47 3.36
C TYR A 254 -11.60 12.52 4.11
N ARG A 255 -11.67 12.55 5.45
CA ARG A 255 -10.81 13.40 6.30
C ARG A 255 -9.39 12.82 6.28
N GLY A 256 -8.36 13.66 6.47
CA GLY A 256 -6.96 13.27 6.23
C GLY A 256 -6.59 13.10 4.74
N SER A 257 -7.48 13.50 3.82
CA SER A 257 -7.37 13.18 2.39
C SER A 257 -6.14 13.70 1.69
N GLY A 258 -5.65 14.90 2.02
CA GLY A 258 -4.42 15.42 1.43
C GLY A 258 -3.21 14.51 1.70
N THR A 259 -3.03 14.09 2.95
CA THR A 259 -1.91 13.25 3.39
C THR A 259 -1.97 11.86 2.78
N ILE A 260 -3.11 11.18 2.92
CA ILE A 260 -3.29 9.83 2.37
C ILE A 260 -3.16 9.87 0.84
N LYS A 261 -3.73 10.89 0.17
CA LYS A 261 -3.59 11.05 -1.28
C LYS A 261 -2.16 11.30 -1.70
N GLY A 262 -1.40 12.12 -0.97
CA GLY A 262 0.01 12.39 -1.25
C GLY A 262 0.89 11.15 -1.10
N ASN A 263 0.61 10.34 -0.08
CA ASN A 263 1.45 9.23 0.36
C ASN A 263 1.04 7.86 -0.19
N THR A 264 0.12 7.79 -1.15
CA THR A 264 -0.28 6.52 -1.78
C THR A 264 0.10 6.48 -3.25
N TYR A 265 0.28 5.28 -3.78
CA TYR A 265 0.50 5.07 -5.20
C TYR A 265 -0.83 5.08 -5.94
N GLY A 266 -1.83 4.37 -5.41
CA GLY A 266 -3.16 4.23 -5.99
C GLY A 266 -4.27 4.61 -5.00
N MET A 267 -5.35 5.18 -5.54
CA MET A 267 -6.58 5.49 -4.81
C MET A 267 -7.78 5.01 -5.62
N LEU A 268 -8.57 4.14 -5.00
CA LEU A 268 -9.74 3.51 -5.58
C LEU A 268 -10.97 3.88 -4.76
N GLU A 269 -11.95 4.47 -5.41
CA GLU A 269 -13.22 4.83 -4.81
C GLU A 269 -14.26 3.74 -5.07
N VAL A 270 -14.91 3.27 -4.02
CA VAL A 270 -16.07 2.38 -4.11
C VAL A 270 -17.31 3.18 -3.75
N ASN A 271 -18.20 3.34 -4.72
CA ASN A 271 -19.50 3.96 -4.53
C ASN A 271 -20.60 2.92 -4.71
N LYS A 272 -21.72 3.10 -4.00
CA LYS A 272 -22.91 2.27 -4.16
C LYS A 272 -24.10 3.17 -4.47
N ASP A 273 -24.78 2.86 -5.56
CA ASP A 273 -26.03 3.48 -5.99
C ASP A 273 -27.06 2.36 -6.12
N ASP A 274 -27.93 2.25 -5.13
CA ASP A 274 -28.86 1.11 -4.99
C ASP A 274 -28.11 -0.23 -4.94
N ASP A 275 -28.39 -1.18 -5.84
CA ASP A 275 -27.68 -2.46 -5.94
C ASP A 275 -26.39 -2.40 -6.75
N LEU A 276 -26.12 -1.26 -7.41
CA LEU A 276 -24.96 -1.09 -8.27
C LEU A 276 -23.77 -0.56 -7.46
N ILE A 277 -22.71 -1.35 -7.43
CA ILE A 277 -21.42 -0.96 -6.86
C ILE A 277 -20.51 -0.52 -8.01
N GLU A 278 -20.00 0.70 -7.93
CA GLU A 278 -19.01 1.26 -8.84
C GLU A 278 -17.64 1.29 -8.16
N LEU A 279 -16.64 0.70 -8.81
CA LEU A 279 -15.23 0.85 -8.47
C LEU A 279 -14.60 1.80 -9.50
N HIS A 280 -14.15 2.95 -9.02
CA HIS A 280 -13.53 4.00 -9.81
C HIS A 280 -12.09 4.23 -9.37
N THR A 281 -11.16 4.36 -10.32
CA THR A 281 -9.78 4.75 -10.02
C THR A 281 -9.72 6.27 -9.92
N GLU A 282 -9.68 6.81 -8.70
CA GLU A 282 -9.54 8.26 -8.47
C GLU A 282 -8.15 8.74 -8.90
N ARG A 283 -7.11 7.96 -8.56
CA ARG A 283 -5.72 8.28 -8.87
C ARG A 283 -4.88 7.01 -8.94
N ILE A 284 -3.92 7.01 -9.85
CA ILE A 284 -2.78 6.12 -9.78
C ILE A 284 -1.54 6.85 -10.28
N LYS A 285 -0.41 6.75 -9.59
CA LYS A 285 0.84 7.39 -10.03
C LYS A 285 1.33 6.72 -11.32
N ASN A 286 1.95 7.52 -12.19
CA ASN A 286 2.61 7.07 -13.43
C ASN A 286 1.70 6.27 -14.38
N SER A 287 0.39 6.45 -14.30
CA SER A 287 -0.59 5.75 -15.15
C SER A 287 -1.89 6.54 -15.24
N GLN A 288 -2.66 6.31 -16.30
CA GLN A 288 -3.99 6.89 -16.43
C GLN A 288 -5.00 6.12 -15.56
N ALA A 289 -6.05 6.80 -15.12
CA ALA A 289 -7.15 6.14 -14.43
C ALA A 289 -7.78 5.08 -15.35
N GLY A 290 -7.96 3.86 -14.82
CA GLY A 290 -8.65 2.79 -15.52
C GLY A 290 -10.13 3.10 -15.75
N LYS A 291 -10.78 2.33 -16.63
CA LYS A 291 -12.24 2.42 -16.81
C LYS A 291 -12.96 2.00 -15.52
N PRO A 292 -14.03 2.70 -15.10
CA PRO A 292 -14.84 2.29 -13.98
C PRO A 292 -15.37 0.86 -14.17
N ARG A 293 -15.36 0.08 -13.08
CA ARG A 293 -15.89 -1.28 -13.04
C ARG A 293 -17.18 -1.28 -12.23
N PHE A 294 -18.15 -2.08 -12.67
CA PHE A 294 -19.48 -2.13 -12.08
C PHE A 294 -19.80 -3.53 -11.60
N PHE A 295 -20.43 -3.61 -10.44
CA PHE A 295 -20.70 -4.85 -9.75
C PHE A 295 -22.06 -4.82 -9.06
N LYS A 296 -22.53 -6.00 -8.66
CA LYS A 296 -23.66 -6.18 -7.73
C LYS A 296 -23.31 -7.25 -6.72
N LEU A 297 -23.99 -7.23 -5.57
CA LEU A 297 -23.89 -8.30 -4.58
C LEU A 297 -24.92 -9.38 -4.89
N VAL A 298 -24.47 -10.62 -5.01
CA VAL A 298 -25.33 -11.80 -5.20
C VAL A 298 -25.31 -12.62 -3.91
N PRO A 299 -26.47 -12.84 -3.26
CA PRO A 299 -26.55 -13.70 -2.09
C PRO A 299 -26.19 -15.16 -2.41
N VAL A 300 -25.50 -15.81 -1.49
CA VAL A 300 -25.09 -17.21 -1.56
C VAL A 300 -25.40 -17.89 -0.23
N ALA A 301 -26.15 -18.99 -0.29
CA ALA A 301 -26.44 -19.82 0.86
C ALA A 301 -25.20 -20.63 1.28
N LEU A 302 -24.84 -20.55 2.56
CA LEU A 302 -23.72 -21.26 3.16
C LEU A 302 -24.15 -22.54 3.90
N GLY A 303 -25.42 -22.63 4.28
CA GLY A 303 -26.01 -23.74 5.02
C GLY A 303 -27.03 -23.19 6.02
N SER A 304 -27.24 -23.92 7.11
CA SER A 304 -28.03 -23.44 8.24
C SER A 304 -27.18 -23.45 9.52
N ASP A 305 -27.52 -22.59 10.47
CA ASP A 305 -26.91 -22.58 11.79
C ASP A 305 -27.52 -23.67 12.70
N ALA A 306 -27.11 -23.67 13.98
CA ALA A 306 -27.58 -24.65 14.96
C ALA A 306 -29.08 -24.55 15.27
N GLN A 307 -29.72 -23.44 14.90
CA GLN A 307 -31.15 -23.17 15.07
C GLN A 307 -31.95 -23.45 13.78
N GLY A 308 -31.26 -23.86 12.69
CA GLY A 308 -31.88 -24.12 11.40
C GLY A 308 -32.01 -22.88 10.51
N GLU A 309 -31.57 -21.72 10.97
CA GLU A 309 -31.67 -20.47 10.22
C GLU A 309 -30.62 -20.43 9.09
N PRO A 310 -30.98 -19.96 7.88
CA PRO A 310 -30.08 -19.98 6.74
C PRO A 310 -28.91 -19.02 6.96
N ILE A 311 -27.70 -19.57 7.00
CA ILE A 311 -26.47 -18.77 6.96
C ILE A 311 -26.26 -18.34 5.51
N THR A 312 -26.31 -17.04 5.26
CA THR A 312 -26.03 -16.46 3.95
C THR A 312 -24.85 -15.50 4.00
N SER A 313 -24.22 -15.30 2.85
CA SER A 313 -23.29 -14.18 2.61
C SER A 313 -23.46 -13.73 1.16
N CYS A 314 -22.67 -12.76 0.70
CA CYS A 314 -22.76 -12.27 -0.66
C CYS A 314 -21.43 -12.45 -1.40
N VAL A 315 -21.51 -12.49 -2.73
CA VAL A 315 -20.37 -12.43 -3.64
C VAL A 315 -20.50 -11.25 -4.58
N LEU A 316 -19.37 -10.72 -5.00
CA LEU A 316 -19.33 -9.67 -6.01
C LEU A 316 -19.47 -10.30 -7.39
N ALA A 317 -20.48 -9.89 -8.15
CA ALA A 317 -20.66 -10.31 -9.53
C ALA A 317 -20.50 -9.10 -10.47
N PRO A 318 -19.80 -9.23 -11.62
CA PRO A 318 -19.78 -8.20 -12.64
C PRO A 318 -21.21 -7.79 -13.03
N ALA A 319 -21.45 -6.49 -13.05
CA ALA A 319 -22.67 -5.91 -13.59
C ALA A 319 -22.30 -5.14 -14.85
N GLY A 320 -23.06 -5.31 -15.93
CA GLY A 320 -22.98 -4.33 -17.01
C GLY A 320 -23.45 -2.97 -16.47
N LYS A 321 -22.82 -1.87 -16.91
CA LYS A 321 -23.47 -0.56 -16.84
C LYS A 321 -24.58 -0.61 -17.89
N VAL A 322 -25.74 -1.14 -17.51
CA VAL A 322 -26.94 -0.88 -18.27
C VAL A 322 -27.14 0.63 -18.12
N LEU A 323 -26.96 1.39 -19.21
CA LEU A 323 -27.63 2.68 -19.34
C LEU A 323 -29.09 2.36 -19.03
N ARG A 324 -29.55 2.78 -17.85
CA ARG A 324 -30.87 2.51 -17.26
C ARG A 324 -31.78 1.83 -18.28
N GLY A 325 -31.97 0.52 -18.13
CA GLY A 325 -33.08 -0.12 -18.82
C GLY A 325 -34.35 0.63 -18.44
N ASP A 326 -35.44 0.41 -19.17
CA ASP A 326 -36.69 1.15 -18.93
C ASP A 326 -37.19 1.04 -17.47
N LYS A 327 -36.65 0.12 -16.64
CA LYS A 327 -36.99 -0.10 -15.23
C LYS A 327 -36.42 0.95 -14.26
N LEU A 328 -37.21 1.34 -13.26
CA LEU A 328 -36.79 2.23 -12.18
C LEU A 328 -35.88 1.49 -11.18
N THR A 329 -35.00 2.25 -10.51
CA THR A 329 -34.22 1.71 -9.39
C THR A 329 -35.07 1.55 -8.13
N THR A 330 -34.59 0.80 -7.14
CA THR A 330 -35.30 0.62 -5.86
C THR A 330 -35.48 1.95 -5.14
N ASN A 331 -34.48 2.84 -5.21
CA ASN A 331 -34.59 4.18 -4.62
C ASN A 331 -35.60 5.05 -5.37
N GLU A 332 -35.68 4.94 -6.71
CA GLU A 332 -36.68 5.63 -7.52
C GLU A 332 -38.10 5.12 -7.24
N LEU A 333 -38.28 3.80 -7.07
CA LEU A 333 -39.54 3.19 -6.65
C LEU A 333 -39.95 3.64 -5.26
N LYS A 334 -39.06 3.59 -4.26
CA LYS A 334 -39.33 4.09 -2.90
C LYS A 334 -39.77 5.55 -2.90
N ILE A 335 -39.11 6.40 -3.70
CA ILE A 335 -39.48 7.81 -3.83
C ILE A 335 -40.86 7.93 -4.47
N LEU A 336 -41.15 7.19 -5.54
CA LEU A 336 -42.48 7.21 -6.19
C LEU A 336 -43.58 6.68 -5.28
N GLU A 337 -43.35 5.60 -4.52
CA GLU A 337 -44.31 5.03 -3.56
C GLU A 337 -44.63 6.02 -2.44
N ALA A 338 -43.60 6.59 -1.81
CA ALA A 338 -43.76 7.61 -0.79
C ALA A 338 -44.50 8.83 -1.35
N LEU A 339 -44.12 9.27 -2.55
CA LEU A 339 -44.74 10.43 -3.17
C LEU A 339 -46.18 10.15 -3.61
N ALA A 340 -46.52 8.93 -4.03
CA ALA A 340 -47.89 8.54 -4.33
C ALA A 340 -48.76 8.64 -3.07
N HIS A 341 -48.32 8.01 -1.98
CA HIS A 341 -49.02 8.07 -0.70
C HIS A 341 -49.20 9.52 -0.20
N MET A 342 -48.15 10.34 -0.26
CA MET A 342 -48.20 11.74 0.18
C MET A 342 -49.01 12.64 -0.77
N THR A 343 -49.01 12.36 -2.08
CA THR A 343 -49.84 13.09 -3.05
C THR A 343 -51.32 12.83 -2.77
N ASP A 344 -51.68 11.58 -2.52
CA ASP A 344 -53.07 11.19 -2.26
C ASP A 344 -53.56 11.67 -0.89
N ALA A 345 -52.69 11.70 0.12
CA ALA A 345 -53.05 12.11 1.48
C ALA A 345 -53.10 13.64 1.67
N VAL A 346 -52.12 14.38 1.14
CA VAL A 346 -51.92 15.81 1.46
C VAL A 346 -51.62 16.69 0.24
N GLY A 347 -51.78 16.17 -0.98
CA GLY A 347 -51.58 16.93 -2.22
C GLY A 347 -50.11 17.13 -2.60
N GLY A 348 -49.20 16.36 -2.00
CA GLY A 348 -47.77 16.30 -2.36
C GLY A 348 -46.86 16.47 -1.15
N ALA A 349 -45.55 16.52 -1.38
CA ALA A 349 -44.55 16.61 -0.32
C ALA A 349 -43.46 17.63 -0.61
N ARG A 350 -42.97 18.33 0.42
CA ARG A 350 -41.70 19.05 0.32
C ARG A 350 -40.55 18.06 0.26
N THR A 351 -39.43 18.48 -0.33
CA THR A 351 -38.23 17.63 -0.45
C THR A 351 -37.74 17.10 0.91
N THR A 352 -37.87 17.89 1.98
CA THR A 352 -37.51 17.48 3.35
C THR A 352 -38.47 16.44 3.95
N GLU A 353 -39.76 16.55 3.64
CA GLU A 353 -40.80 15.62 4.09
C GLU A 353 -40.67 14.29 3.36
N LEU A 354 -40.46 14.34 2.04
CA LEU A 354 -40.22 13.17 1.20
C LEU A 354 -38.93 12.43 1.60
N LEU A 355 -37.88 13.16 1.98
CA LEU A 355 -36.65 12.54 2.50
C LEU A 355 -36.92 11.81 3.83
N GLY A 356 -37.76 12.38 4.71
CA GLY A 356 -38.16 11.75 5.96
C GLY A 356 -38.98 10.47 5.74
N GLU A 357 -39.94 10.51 4.81
CA GLU A 357 -40.82 9.37 4.51
C GLU A 357 -40.08 8.20 3.84
N THR A 358 -39.18 8.50 2.91
CA THR A 358 -38.45 7.46 2.16
C THR A 358 -37.37 6.76 2.99
N LEU A 359 -36.98 7.34 4.14
CA LEU A 359 -35.88 6.89 4.99
C LEU A 359 -34.56 6.69 4.21
N LEU A 360 -34.41 7.35 3.07
CA LEU A 360 -33.20 7.26 2.25
C LEU A 360 -32.09 8.17 2.81
N PRO A 361 -30.82 7.75 2.73
CA PRO A 361 -29.71 8.58 3.16
C PRO A 361 -29.65 9.92 2.40
N LYS A 362 -29.30 11.01 3.11
CA LYS A 362 -29.35 12.37 2.59
C LYS A 362 -28.15 12.64 1.67
N GLY A 363 -28.30 12.35 0.38
CA GLY A 363 -27.23 12.64 -0.57
C GLY A 363 -27.54 12.15 -1.97
N LYS A 364 -26.52 11.59 -2.64
CA LYS A 364 -26.68 11.03 -3.99
C LYS A 364 -27.78 9.96 -4.03
N SER A 365 -27.95 9.18 -2.96
CA SER A 365 -28.99 8.14 -2.85
C SER A 365 -30.43 8.66 -2.87
N PHE A 366 -30.64 9.96 -2.67
CA PHE A 366 -31.98 10.58 -2.73
C PHE A 366 -32.10 11.61 -3.87
N TYR A 367 -31.18 12.58 -3.93
CA TYR A 367 -31.30 13.70 -4.88
C TYR A 367 -31.12 13.27 -6.33
N LYS A 368 -30.26 12.28 -6.60
CA LYS A 368 -30.02 11.78 -7.97
C LYS A 368 -31.22 10.98 -8.48
N PRO A 369 -31.79 10.01 -7.74
CA PRO A 369 -33.08 9.40 -8.06
C PRO A 369 -34.22 10.40 -8.27
N LEU A 370 -34.40 11.36 -7.35
CA LEU A 370 -35.46 12.37 -7.47
C LEU A 370 -35.29 13.23 -8.73
N SER A 371 -34.07 13.66 -9.05
CA SER A 371 -33.80 14.42 -10.28
C SER A 371 -34.07 13.60 -11.53
N ALA A 372 -33.76 12.31 -11.50
CA ALA A 372 -34.04 11.39 -12.59
C ALA A 372 -35.54 11.19 -12.83
N LEU A 373 -36.31 10.94 -11.77
CA LEU A 373 -37.77 10.82 -11.84
C LEU A 373 -38.44 12.07 -12.42
N ARG A 374 -37.91 13.25 -12.06
CA ARG A 374 -38.34 14.52 -12.66
C ARG A 374 -37.97 14.63 -14.14
N GLY A 375 -36.76 14.20 -14.51
CA GLY A 375 -36.32 14.14 -15.91
C GLY A 375 -37.15 13.20 -16.77
N LEU A 376 -37.69 12.12 -16.18
CA LEU A 376 -38.60 11.18 -16.82
C LEU A 376 -40.07 11.66 -16.84
N GLY A 377 -40.38 12.82 -16.23
CA GLY A 377 -41.76 13.33 -16.11
C GLY A 377 -42.67 12.51 -15.20
N LEU A 378 -42.11 11.65 -14.34
CA LEU A 378 -42.86 10.82 -13.38
C LEU A 378 -43.18 11.58 -12.09
N VAL A 379 -42.40 12.62 -11.81
CA VAL A 379 -42.57 13.52 -10.67
C VAL A 379 -42.51 14.95 -11.18
N GLU A 380 -43.45 15.76 -10.73
CA GLU A 380 -43.46 17.19 -11.03
C GLU A 380 -43.33 18.03 -9.75
N LYS A 381 -42.85 19.26 -9.94
CA LYS A 381 -42.81 20.28 -8.90
C LYS A 381 -43.42 21.54 -9.49
N GLY A 382 -44.29 22.22 -8.75
CA GLY A 382 -44.85 23.49 -9.18
C GLY A 382 -43.77 24.55 -9.44
N ALA A 383 -44.17 25.63 -10.14
CA ALA A 383 -43.25 26.65 -10.64
C ALA A 383 -42.48 27.41 -9.55
N LYS A 384 -43.01 27.48 -8.33
CA LYS A 384 -42.34 28.12 -7.19
C LYS A 384 -41.51 27.09 -6.44
N HIS A 385 -40.38 27.54 -5.89
CA HIS A 385 -39.50 26.68 -5.09
C HIS A 385 -40.21 26.06 -3.87
N THR A 386 -41.27 26.70 -3.38
CA THR A 386 -42.12 26.27 -2.26
C THR A 386 -43.18 25.24 -2.63
N ASP A 387 -43.43 25.02 -3.92
CA ASP A 387 -44.49 24.13 -4.36
C ASP A 387 -44.13 22.67 -4.05
N PRO A 388 -45.13 21.86 -3.68
CA PRO A 388 -44.90 20.46 -3.34
C PRO A 388 -44.47 19.66 -4.58
N LEU A 389 -43.71 18.60 -4.32
CA LEU A 389 -43.48 17.54 -5.29
C LEU A 389 -44.74 16.66 -5.32
N VAL A 390 -45.23 16.34 -6.51
CA VAL A 390 -46.37 15.44 -6.69
C VAL A 390 -46.03 14.38 -7.73
N ILE A 391 -46.59 13.18 -7.55
CA ILE A 391 -46.50 12.12 -8.56
C ILE A 391 -47.41 12.48 -9.74
N THR A 392 -46.91 12.33 -10.96
CA THR A 392 -47.72 12.54 -12.16
C THR A 392 -48.55 11.30 -12.47
N GLU A 393 -49.52 11.41 -13.39
CA GLU A 393 -50.28 10.25 -13.85
C GLU A 393 -49.37 9.22 -14.56
N ALA A 394 -48.36 9.69 -15.30
CA ALA A 394 -47.33 8.83 -15.86
C ALA A 394 -46.51 8.14 -14.76
N GLY A 395 -46.20 8.85 -13.66
CA GLY A 395 -45.58 8.30 -12.46
C GLY A 395 -46.41 7.18 -11.83
N ARG A 396 -47.72 7.40 -11.65
CA ARG A 396 -48.65 6.39 -11.13
C ARG A 396 -48.75 5.16 -12.02
N ALA A 397 -48.90 5.36 -13.33
CA ALA A 397 -48.93 4.26 -14.30
C ALA A 397 -47.60 3.48 -14.33
N ARG A 398 -46.47 4.17 -14.19
CA ARG A 398 -45.14 3.55 -14.11
C ARG A 398 -44.99 2.73 -12.82
N LEU A 399 -45.38 3.31 -11.69
CA LEU A 399 -45.36 2.65 -10.39
C LEU A 399 -46.24 1.39 -10.40
N ALA A 400 -47.48 1.50 -10.86
CA ALA A 400 -48.40 0.36 -10.95
C ALA A 400 -47.85 -0.78 -11.84
N ARG A 401 -47.21 -0.45 -12.97
CA ARG A 401 -46.57 -1.44 -13.85
C ARG A 401 -45.41 -2.15 -13.17
N GLU A 402 -44.57 -1.42 -12.43
CA GLU A 402 -43.37 -1.99 -11.80
C GLU A 402 -43.64 -2.68 -10.46
N SER A 403 -44.66 -2.25 -9.72
CA SER A 403 -45.15 -2.93 -8.52
C SER A 403 -45.90 -4.24 -8.84
N ALA A 404 -46.42 -4.40 -10.07
CA ALA A 404 -47.17 -5.59 -10.49
C ALA A 404 -46.32 -6.68 -11.17
N ASP A 405 -45.06 -6.41 -11.53
CA ASP A 405 -44.21 -7.36 -12.24
C ASP A 405 -42.84 -7.56 -11.55
N PRO A 406 -42.65 -8.66 -10.79
CA PRO A 406 -41.38 -8.93 -10.13
C PRO A 406 -40.25 -9.33 -11.11
N THR A 407 -40.54 -9.64 -12.39
CA THR A 407 -39.61 -10.40 -13.25
C THR A 407 -39.44 -9.88 -14.69
N TYR A 408 -40.20 -8.91 -15.17
CA TYR A 408 -40.12 -8.49 -16.58
C TYR A 408 -38.89 -7.63 -16.91
N GLN A 409 -38.11 -8.11 -17.88
CA GLN A 409 -36.99 -7.42 -18.53
C GLN A 409 -37.24 -7.35 -20.04
N PRO A 410 -37.27 -6.16 -20.67
CA PRO A 410 -36.88 -6.03 -22.06
C PRO A 410 -35.39 -5.67 -22.15
N ALA A 411 -34.73 -6.24 -23.17
CA ALA A 411 -33.29 -6.19 -23.36
C ALA A 411 -32.76 -4.75 -23.50
N GLY A 412 -31.96 -4.32 -22.52
CA GLY A 412 -30.98 -3.27 -22.73
C GLY A 412 -29.71 -3.91 -23.29
N THR A 413 -29.22 -3.42 -24.43
CA THR A 413 -27.94 -3.89 -25.00
C THR A 413 -26.84 -3.72 -23.96
N PRO A 414 -26.12 -4.79 -23.57
CA PRO A 414 -25.07 -4.68 -22.58
C PRO A 414 -23.94 -3.81 -23.13
N THR A 415 -23.79 -2.59 -22.60
CA THR A 415 -22.52 -1.87 -22.74
C THR A 415 -21.50 -2.62 -21.91
N SER A 416 -20.61 -3.35 -22.61
CA SER A 416 -19.41 -4.05 -22.12
C SER A 416 -19.52 -4.52 -20.68
N ALA A 417 -19.83 -5.82 -20.47
CA ALA A 417 -19.74 -6.46 -19.16
C ALA A 417 -18.48 -5.97 -18.42
N ALA A 418 -18.62 -5.56 -17.16
CA ALA A 418 -17.48 -5.16 -16.35
C ALA A 418 -16.43 -6.27 -16.43
N VAL A 419 -15.24 -5.91 -16.90
CA VAL A 419 -14.15 -6.86 -17.07
C VAL A 419 -13.73 -7.32 -15.68
N ALA A 420 -13.71 -8.64 -15.47
CA ALA A 420 -13.22 -9.24 -14.23
C ALA A 420 -11.80 -8.73 -13.92
N PHE A 421 -11.39 -8.77 -12.65
CA PHE A 421 -10.02 -8.41 -12.28
C PHE A 421 -9.01 -9.30 -13.01
N GLU A 422 -8.19 -8.69 -13.87
CA GLU A 422 -7.11 -9.36 -14.60
C GLU A 422 -5.87 -9.43 -13.71
N VAL A 423 -5.63 -10.59 -13.09
CA VAL A 423 -4.44 -10.87 -12.29
C VAL A 423 -3.27 -11.19 -13.22
N ASN A 424 -2.12 -10.58 -12.99
CA ASN A 424 -0.90 -10.93 -13.69
C ASN A 424 -0.34 -12.27 -13.18
N THR A 425 -0.53 -13.35 -13.93
CA THR A 425 -0.10 -14.70 -13.56
C THR A 425 1.37 -15.00 -13.86
N THR A 426 2.10 -14.02 -14.41
CA THR A 426 3.51 -14.16 -14.81
C THR A 426 4.48 -13.37 -13.92
N LEU A 427 4.02 -12.80 -12.80
CA LEU A 427 4.89 -12.17 -11.81
C LEU A 427 5.87 -13.21 -11.28
N HIS A 428 7.12 -13.10 -11.73
CA HIS A 428 8.20 -13.88 -11.16
C HIS A 428 8.34 -13.45 -9.69
N THR A 429 8.41 -14.43 -8.79
CA THR A 429 8.67 -14.18 -7.37
C THR A 429 9.93 -13.33 -7.27
N ARG A 430 9.76 -12.09 -6.83
CA ARG A 430 10.87 -11.18 -6.61
C ARG A 430 11.65 -11.76 -5.44
N THR A 431 12.80 -12.37 -5.70
CA THR A 431 13.70 -12.77 -4.62
C THR A 431 14.12 -11.48 -3.92
N PRO A 432 13.83 -11.28 -2.62
CA PRO A 432 14.32 -10.11 -1.93
C PRO A 432 15.84 -10.08 -2.09
N ALA A 433 16.38 -8.96 -2.58
CA ALA A 433 17.81 -8.76 -2.64
C ALA A 433 18.37 -9.08 -1.23
N SER A 434 19.23 -10.08 -1.15
CA SER A 434 19.82 -10.56 0.09
C SER A 434 20.72 -9.48 0.68
N ASN A 435 20.14 -8.56 1.46
CA ASN A 435 20.88 -7.75 2.41
C ASN A 435 21.03 -8.55 3.70
N ASP A 436 21.78 -9.65 3.63
CA ASP A 436 22.21 -10.39 4.81
C ASP A 436 23.73 -10.57 4.77
N GLN A 437 24.42 -9.53 5.24
CA GLN A 437 25.73 -9.66 5.85
C GLN A 437 25.57 -9.12 7.27
N GLY A 438 24.90 -9.91 8.11
CA GLY A 438 24.97 -9.77 9.55
C GLY A 438 26.43 -9.80 9.98
N SER A 439 26.88 -8.70 10.56
CA SER A 439 28.13 -8.60 11.30
C SER A 439 28.12 -9.62 12.44
N SER A 440 28.70 -10.80 12.22
CA SER A 440 29.06 -11.69 13.32
C SER A 440 30.29 -11.12 14.01
N VAL A 441 30.09 -10.58 15.21
CA VAL A 441 31.15 -10.36 16.20
C VAL A 441 31.71 -11.74 16.54
N GLY A 442 32.80 -12.11 15.88
CA GLY A 442 33.57 -13.31 16.16
C GLY A 442 34.52 -13.04 17.32
N SER A 443 34.18 -13.62 18.46
CA SER A 443 35.00 -13.68 19.67
C SER A 443 36.39 -14.22 19.37
N ASN A 444 37.39 -13.47 19.81
CA ASN A 444 38.80 -13.83 19.73
C ASN A 444 39.11 -14.82 20.86
N GLU A 445 39.35 -16.10 20.53
CA GLU A 445 40.12 -17.01 21.38
C GLU A 445 41.10 -17.79 20.50
N GLY A 446 42.38 -17.64 20.83
CA GLY A 446 43.48 -18.16 20.02
C GLY A 446 43.77 -19.63 20.28
N SER A 447 44.48 -20.24 19.33
CA SER A 447 45.53 -21.20 19.64
C SER A 447 46.52 -21.31 18.48
N ASN A 448 47.80 -21.20 18.85
CA ASN A 448 48.99 -21.38 18.02
C ASN A 448 49.04 -22.75 17.35
N GLY A 449 49.67 -22.82 16.17
CA GLY A 449 50.21 -24.09 15.67
C GLY A 449 50.74 -24.08 14.24
N GLY A 450 52.01 -23.70 14.07
CA GLY A 450 52.95 -24.52 13.26
C GLY A 450 52.94 -24.41 11.73
N SER A 451 53.72 -23.46 11.23
CA SER A 451 54.85 -23.67 10.31
C SER A 451 54.85 -24.84 9.29
N SER A 452 54.93 -24.42 8.01
CA SER A 452 56.06 -24.67 7.08
C SER A 452 55.95 -25.69 5.95
N LEU A 453 56.21 -25.13 4.74
CA LEU A 453 57.11 -25.60 3.67
C LEU A 453 56.72 -26.83 2.84
N GLY A 454 56.73 -26.64 1.51
CA GLY A 454 56.71 -27.74 0.54
C GLY A 454 56.53 -27.29 -0.91
N SER A 455 57.59 -26.74 -1.50
CA SER A 455 57.87 -26.56 -2.92
C SER A 455 57.47 -27.74 -3.83
N ASN A 456 57.00 -27.51 -5.07
CA ASN A 456 57.85 -27.51 -6.27
C ASN A 456 57.06 -27.29 -7.58
N ALA A 457 57.77 -26.69 -8.55
CA ALA A 457 57.35 -26.47 -9.93
C ALA A 457 57.88 -27.57 -10.87
N GLY A 458 57.20 -27.75 -12.02
CA GLY A 458 57.85 -28.02 -13.31
C GLY A 458 57.73 -29.43 -13.93
N GLY A 459 57.27 -29.48 -15.19
CA GLY A 459 58.00 -30.20 -16.25
C GLY A 459 57.32 -31.39 -16.97
N SER A 460 56.83 -31.10 -18.19
CA SER A 460 57.00 -31.84 -19.47
C SER A 460 56.51 -33.29 -19.70
N GLU A 461 55.68 -33.38 -20.77
CA GLU A 461 55.70 -34.34 -21.90
C GLU A 461 55.39 -35.83 -21.72
N GLY A 462 54.52 -36.36 -22.60
CA GLY A 462 54.51 -37.78 -23.00
C GLY A 462 53.14 -38.44 -23.20
N SER A 463 52.69 -38.48 -24.46
CA SER A 463 51.60 -39.26 -25.08
C SER A 463 51.37 -40.71 -24.58
N ASN A 464 50.10 -41.15 -24.42
CA ASN A 464 49.37 -41.99 -25.41
C ASN A 464 47.92 -42.37 -25.00
N ALA A 465 47.08 -42.44 -26.03
CA ALA A 465 45.74 -43.02 -26.25
C ALA A 465 44.95 -43.80 -25.15
N GLY A 466 43.64 -43.52 -25.07
CA GLY A 466 42.64 -44.43 -24.47
C GLY A 466 41.26 -43.84 -24.17
N SER A 467 40.39 -43.74 -25.18
CA SER A 467 38.92 -43.60 -25.21
C SER A 467 38.09 -43.35 -23.92
N ILE A 468 37.18 -42.38 -23.97
CA ILE A 468 35.69 -42.54 -24.00
C ILE A 468 35.06 -41.12 -23.97
N ALA A 469 34.19 -40.83 -24.93
CA ALA A 469 33.56 -39.53 -25.17
C ALA A 469 32.29 -39.29 -24.32
N PRO A 470 31.96 -38.03 -24.01
CA PRO A 470 30.57 -37.58 -23.89
C PRO A 470 30.20 -36.54 -24.96
N PRO A 471 28.94 -36.48 -25.41
CA PRO A 471 28.54 -35.65 -26.55
C PRO A 471 28.28 -34.19 -26.18
N ARG A 472 28.57 -33.33 -27.16
CA ARG A 472 28.30 -31.89 -27.20
C ARG A 472 26.79 -31.60 -27.33
N VAL A 473 26.31 -30.58 -26.63
CA VAL A 473 25.04 -29.89 -26.95
C VAL A 473 25.38 -28.71 -27.86
N ALA A 474 24.77 -28.70 -29.05
CA ALA A 474 24.80 -27.60 -29.99
C ALA A 474 23.49 -26.81 -29.92
N SER A 475 23.61 -25.49 -29.95
CA SER A 475 22.57 -24.50 -30.09
C SER A 475 21.87 -24.60 -31.45
N GLN A 476 20.57 -24.29 -31.54
CA GLN A 476 19.99 -23.55 -32.68
C GLN A 476 18.57 -23.03 -32.42
N GLU A 477 18.25 -22.00 -33.20
CA GLU A 477 17.24 -20.95 -33.08
C GLU A 477 15.80 -21.31 -33.53
N VAL A 478 14.86 -20.56 -32.92
CA VAL A 478 13.69 -19.83 -33.48
C VAL A 478 12.79 -20.48 -34.55
N ALA A 479 11.47 -20.54 -34.25
CA ALA A 479 10.40 -20.30 -35.23
C ALA A 479 9.15 -19.71 -34.57
N THR A 480 8.55 -18.70 -35.22
CA THR A 480 7.43 -17.87 -34.76
C THR A 480 6.09 -18.19 -35.46
N LEU A 481 4.99 -18.00 -34.71
CA LEU A 481 3.58 -17.67 -35.09
C LEU A 481 2.66 -18.79 -35.65
N PRO A 482 1.31 -18.76 -35.45
CA PRO A 482 0.45 -17.55 -35.41
C PRO A 482 -0.64 -17.45 -34.31
N LYS A 483 -1.20 -16.23 -34.19
CA LYS A 483 -2.40 -15.86 -33.43
C LYS A 483 -3.66 -16.08 -34.26
N THR A 484 -4.71 -16.70 -33.69
CA THR A 484 -6.15 -16.33 -33.84
C THR A 484 -7.04 -17.16 -32.89
N PRO A 485 -8.27 -16.71 -32.55
CA PRO A 485 -8.95 -17.00 -31.28
C PRO A 485 -10.14 -17.98 -31.41
N TYR A 486 -10.35 -18.91 -30.46
CA TYR A 486 -11.60 -19.69 -30.31
C TYR A 486 -11.77 -20.07 -28.82
N SER A 487 -12.85 -19.64 -28.15
CA SER A 487 -14.20 -20.24 -28.08
C SER A 487 -14.31 -21.38 -27.08
N ALA A 488 -15.24 -21.24 -26.14
CA ALA A 488 -15.53 -22.17 -25.06
C ALA A 488 -16.39 -23.34 -25.55
N SER A 489 -15.96 -24.58 -25.28
CA SER A 489 -16.85 -25.69 -24.90
C SER A 489 -16.04 -26.90 -24.40
N GLN A 490 -16.47 -27.40 -23.24
CA GLN A 490 -16.42 -28.79 -22.74
C GLN A 490 -15.24 -29.68 -23.16
N ILE A 491 -14.33 -30.02 -22.22
CA ILE A 491 -13.84 -31.40 -22.05
C ILE A 491 -13.52 -31.66 -20.57
N ASP A 492 -14.29 -32.61 -20.03
CA ASP A 492 -13.98 -33.71 -19.11
C ASP A 492 -12.83 -33.65 -18.10
N ALA A 493 -13.16 -34.17 -16.91
CA ALA A 493 -12.29 -34.36 -15.78
C ALA A 493 -11.24 -35.46 -16.03
N THR A 494 -10.01 -35.26 -15.54
CA THR A 494 -9.27 -36.13 -14.58
C THR A 494 -7.80 -35.68 -14.53
N PRO A 495 -7.24 -35.29 -13.36
CA PRO A 495 -5.79 -35.18 -13.19
C PRO A 495 -5.18 -36.51 -12.71
N CYS A 496 -4.18 -37.00 -13.45
CA CYS A 496 -3.29 -38.09 -13.01
C CYS A 496 -2.42 -37.64 -11.83
N TYR A 497 -2.56 -38.31 -10.69
CA TYR A 497 -1.50 -38.43 -9.67
C TYR A 497 -1.16 -39.91 -9.50
N PRO A 498 0.11 -40.27 -9.24
CA PRO A 498 0.52 -41.65 -9.08
C PRO A 498 0.02 -42.24 -7.75
N ASN A 499 -0.50 -43.47 -7.85
CA ASN A 499 -1.04 -44.31 -6.79
C ASN A 499 -0.04 -44.58 -5.63
N ALA A 500 -0.54 -44.52 -4.40
CA ALA A 500 -0.04 -45.31 -3.27
C ALA A 500 -1.22 -46.02 -2.59
N THR A 501 -1.24 -47.35 -2.70
CA THR A 501 -2.23 -48.28 -2.14
C THR A 501 -2.02 -48.44 -0.62
N PRO A 502 -3.04 -48.85 0.18
CA PRO A 502 -3.02 -48.75 1.63
C PRO A 502 -2.45 -50.02 2.28
N GLY A 503 -1.51 -49.84 3.21
CA GLY A 503 -1.01 -50.88 4.11
C GLY A 503 -1.17 -50.42 5.55
N GLY A 504 -1.89 -51.21 6.36
CA GLY A 504 -2.18 -50.92 7.75
C GLY A 504 -0.94 -50.98 8.65
N GLY A 505 -1.01 -50.23 9.76
CA GLY A 505 -0.02 -50.30 10.83
C GLY A 505 0.01 -49.04 11.69
N SER A 506 -0.60 -49.14 12.86
CA SER A 506 -0.16 -48.52 14.13
C SER A 506 -0.03 -46.99 14.21
N ALA A 507 -1.00 -46.38 14.90
CA ALA A 507 -0.97 -44.98 15.33
C ALA A 507 0.18 -44.70 16.34
N PRO A 508 0.85 -43.54 16.28
CA PRO A 508 1.58 -42.99 17.41
C PRO A 508 0.76 -41.95 18.18
N LEU A 509 0.82 -42.10 19.49
CA LEU A 509 0.16 -41.35 20.55
C LEU A 509 0.49 -39.84 20.54
N LEU A 510 -0.53 -39.02 20.76
CA LEU A 510 -0.40 -37.60 21.12
C LEU A 510 -0.03 -37.48 22.61
N PRO A 511 0.88 -36.57 23.02
CA PRO A 511 1.18 -36.35 24.43
C PRO A 511 0.05 -35.58 25.13
N SER A 512 -0.35 -36.08 26.30
CA SER A 512 -1.37 -35.51 27.19
C SER A 512 -0.88 -34.24 27.92
N PRO A 513 -1.77 -33.31 28.30
CA PRO A 513 -1.41 -32.11 29.06
C PRO A 513 -1.07 -32.43 30.53
N PRO A 514 -0.22 -31.63 31.20
CA PRO A 514 0.20 -31.90 32.58
C PRO A 514 -0.91 -31.64 33.62
N PRO A 515 -0.88 -32.31 34.78
CA PRO A 515 -1.97 -32.26 35.75
C PRO A 515 -1.92 -31.03 36.65
N ALA A 516 -3.11 -30.59 37.09
CA ALA A 516 -3.31 -29.60 38.15
C ALA A 516 -2.89 -30.18 39.51
N LEU A 517 -2.11 -29.40 40.27
CA LEU A 517 -1.77 -29.69 41.66
C LEU A 517 -2.47 -28.68 42.59
N ALA A 518 -3.26 -29.21 43.51
CA ALA A 518 -3.81 -28.52 44.65
C ALA A 518 -3.20 -29.11 45.94
N GLY A 519 -2.74 -28.22 46.84
CA GLY A 519 -2.70 -28.42 48.31
C GLY A 519 -1.43 -28.99 48.94
N GLU A 520 -0.66 -28.16 49.66
CA GLU A 520 -0.71 -27.99 51.14
C GLU A 520 0.64 -27.56 51.79
N LYS A 521 0.52 -26.53 52.66
CA LYS A 521 1.17 -26.30 53.98
C LYS A 521 2.67 -25.99 54.14
N GLY A 522 2.92 -24.90 54.89
CA GLY A 522 4.14 -24.55 55.65
C GLY A 522 4.36 -23.03 55.68
N SER A 523 3.72 -22.24 56.55
CA SER A 523 4.16 -21.83 57.91
C SER A 523 5.34 -20.82 57.93
N ASN A 524 5.05 -19.53 58.14
CA ASN A 524 5.45 -18.73 59.33
C ASN A 524 5.31 -17.21 59.07
N ASP A 525 4.57 -16.58 59.99
CA ASP A 525 4.85 -15.33 60.72
C ASP A 525 5.23 -14.05 59.94
N ASP A 526 4.32 -13.05 59.96
CA ASP A 526 4.44 -11.91 60.89
C ASP A 526 3.28 -10.90 60.71
N ASP A 527 2.53 -10.74 61.80
CA ASP A 527 1.82 -9.57 62.33
C ASP A 527 1.57 -8.33 61.41
N GLN A 528 0.30 -7.96 61.24
CA GLN A 528 -0.34 -6.94 62.09
C GLN A 528 -1.82 -6.71 61.73
N ASP A 529 -2.63 -6.76 62.80
CA ASP A 529 -4.02 -6.33 62.93
C ASP A 529 -4.29 -4.91 62.40
N ASP A 530 -5.43 -4.71 61.73
CA ASP A 530 -6.60 -4.13 62.40
C ASP A 530 -7.87 -4.11 61.50
N THR A 531 -8.78 -5.04 61.80
CA THR A 531 -10.19 -4.81 62.21
C THR A 531 -10.81 -3.44 61.84
N ILE A 532 -12.00 -3.30 61.22
CA ILE A 532 -13.35 -3.67 61.71
C ILE A 532 -14.43 -3.51 60.60
N SER A 533 -15.28 -4.55 60.51
CA SER A 533 -16.73 -4.66 60.21
C SER A 533 -17.44 -3.66 59.25
N ARG A 534 -18.04 -4.14 58.14
CA ARG A 534 -19.43 -4.63 58.02
C ARG A 534 -20.51 -3.69 58.57
N ALA A 535 -21.41 -3.22 57.68
CA ALA A 535 -22.85 -3.52 57.77
C ALA A 535 -23.60 -3.02 56.51
N ASP A 536 -24.54 -3.87 56.09
CA ASP A 536 -25.63 -3.66 55.13
C ASP A 536 -26.44 -2.37 55.35
N VAL A 537 -27.18 -1.94 54.31
CA VAL A 537 -28.67 -1.77 54.31
C VAL A 537 -29.14 -1.01 53.05
N SER A 538 -29.92 -1.71 52.23
CA SER A 538 -31.21 -1.34 51.61
C SER A 538 -31.38 -0.08 50.73
N GLN A 539 -32.00 -0.29 49.56
CA GLN A 539 -32.63 0.67 48.61
C GLN A 539 -33.90 1.36 49.21
N PRO A 540 -34.74 2.19 48.50
CA PRO A 540 -34.78 2.67 47.10
C PRO A 540 -35.25 4.15 46.85
N ALA A 541 -35.25 4.55 45.55
CA ALA A 541 -36.15 5.47 44.82
C ALA A 541 -36.38 6.97 45.22
N SER A 542 -36.30 7.87 44.21
CA SER A 542 -37.39 8.80 43.78
C SER A 542 -36.96 10.23 43.37
N THR A 543 -37.33 10.61 42.13
CA THR A 543 -37.82 11.93 41.63
C THR A 543 -36.95 13.21 41.63
N ALA A 544 -36.89 13.83 40.43
CA ALA A 544 -36.49 15.21 40.06
C ALA A 544 -37.49 16.29 40.60
N PRO A 545 -37.48 17.60 40.19
CA PRO A 545 -36.55 18.43 39.39
C PRO A 545 -36.29 19.86 39.99
N ALA A 546 -35.41 20.68 39.37
CA ALA A 546 -35.44 22.15 39.55
C ALA A 546 -34.88 22.94 38.34
N GLN A 547 -35.64 23.96 37.93
CA GLN A 547 -35.40 24.95 36.86
C GLN A 547 -35.01 26.34 37.45
N LYS A 548 -34.66 27.28 36.52
CA LYS A 548 -34.57 28.76 36.57
C LYS A 548 -33.23 29.35 37.09
N GLN A 549 -32.64 30.43 36.55
CA GLN A 549 -32.98 31.54 35.60
C GLN A 549 -31.62 32.20 35.18
N LEU A 550 -31.30 32.60 33.94
CA LEU A 550 -31.67 33.75 33.08
C LEU A 550 -31.31 35.19 33.57
N SER A 551 -30.38 35.86 32.85
CA SER A 551 -30.33 37.31 32.52
C SER A 551 -29.27 37.59 31.40
N ALA A 552 -29.67 37.93 30.16
CA ALA A 552 -29.76 39.27 29.49
C ALA A 552 -28.39 39.92 29.10
N SER A 553 -27.89 39.83 27.83
CA SER A 553 -28.01 40.73 26.63
C SER A 553 -27.37 42.13 26.75
N PRO A 554 -26.89 42.86 25.68
CA PRO A 554 -27.28 42.79 24.24
C PRO A 554 -26.21 43.06 23.12
N ALA A 555 -26.60 42.66 21.89
CA ALA A 555 -26.47 43.25 20.51
C ALA A 555 -25.72 44.59 20.24
N VAL A 556 -24.89 44.79 19.16
CA VAL A 556 -25.18 45.18 17.71
C VAL A 556 -24.17 46.33 17.29
N PRO A 557 -23.83 46.71 16.02
CA PRO A 557 -23.66 46.08 14.68
C PRO A 557 -22.40 46.63 13.87
N PRO A 558 -22.28 46.46 12.52
CA PRO A 558 -21.05 46.64 11.69
C PRO A 558 -21.09 47.82 10.67
N LEU A 559 -20.00 48.06 9.90
CA LEU A 559 -19.86 48.85 8.63
C LEU A 559 -18.35 49.21 8.40
N ASN A 560 -17.73 49.47 7.25
CA ASN A 560 -17.93 49.26 5.80
C ASN A 560 -16.56 49.58 5.09
N GLN A 561 -16.36 49.01 3.89
CA GLN A 561 -15.56 49.44 2.71
C GLN A 561 -14.50 50.57 2.79
N VAL A 562 -13.31 50.38 2.17
CA VAL A 562 -12.65 51.29 1.18
C VAL A 562 -11.55 50.51 0.39
N ALA A 563 -11.40 50.82 -0.90
CA ALA A 563 -10.51 50.20 -1.91
C ALA A 563 -9.16 51.00 -2.12
N PRO A 564 -8.43 50.95 -3.27
CA PRO A 564 -7.01 50.57 -3.36
C PRO A 564 -6.03 51.72 -3.75
N ARG A 565 -4.71 51.51 -3.58
CA ARG A 565 -3.56 52.29 -4.13
C ARG A 565 -2.28 51.47 -3.90
N SER A 566 -1.21 51.45 -4.68
CA SER A 566 -0.79 52.07 -5.95
C SER A 566 0.57 51.45 -6.35
N ALA A 567 0.88 51.45 -7.64
CA ALA A 567 2.12 51.01 -8.27
C ALA A 567 3.39 51.82 -7.93
N ARG A 568 4.57 51.19 -8.09
CA ARG A 568 5.87 51.70 -8.65
C ARG A 568 6.92 50.59 -8.52
N GLU A 569 7.41 50.01 -9.62
CA GLU A 569 8.60 50.43 -10.41
C GLU A 569 9.89 50.53 -9.57
N HIS A 570 10.81 49.55 -9.68
CA HIS A 570 12.01 49.63 -10.52
C HIS A 570 12.92 48.38 -10.35
N GLU A 571 13.68 48.16 -11.42
CA GLU A 571 14.51 47.03 -11.84
C GLU A 571 15.94 47.01 -11.22
N PRO A 572 16.87 46.11 -11.63
CA PRO A 572 17.88 45.48 -10.78
C PRO A 572 19.29 46.12 -10.86
N ALA A 573 20.19 45.60 -10.04
CA ALA A 573 21.65 45.64 -10.22
C ALA A 573 22.26 44.31 -9.78
#